data_AF-A0A7X8VMF6-F1
#
_entry.id   AF-A0A7X8VMF6-F1
#
_cell.length_a   1.000
_cell.length_b   1.000
_cell.length_c   1.000
_cell.angle_alpha   90.00
_cell.angle_beta   90.00
_cell.angle_gamma   90.00
#
_symmetry.space_group_name_H-M   'P 1'
#
loop_
_entity.id
_entity.type
_entity.pdbx_description
1 polymer ?
#
loop_
_entity_poly.entity_id
_entity_poly.type
_entity_poly.pdbx_seq_one_letter_code
_entity_poly.pdbx_strand_id
1 'polypeptide(L)' 'PLDVEGARKIFRLVDALEESDDVQNVYTNIDLSDEVLAELEND' A
#
# COMPACT_ATOMS: atom_id res chain seq x y z
N PRO A 1 4.27 -4.86 -11.84
CA PRO A 1 2.93 -4.62 -11.26
C PRO A 1 2.51 -5.67 -10.23
N LEU A 2 2.19 -5.21 -9.02
CA LEU A 2 1.57 -5.98 -7.93
C LEU A 2 0.05 -6.11 -8.16
N ASP A 3 -0.57 -7.19 -7.67
CA ASP A 3 -2.01 -7.41 -7.74
C ASP A 3 -2.78 -6.68 -6.63
N VAL A 4 -4.12 -6.63 -6.74
CA VAL A 4 -5.00 -5.95 -5.76
C VAL A 4 -4.86 -6.55 -4.37
N GLU A 5 -4.82 -7.88 -4.25
CA GLU A 5 -4.75 -8.52 -2.93
C GLU A 5 -3.42 -8.21 -2.22
N GLY A 6 -2.30 -8.28 -2.95
CA GLY A 6 -0.99 -7.90 -2.46
C GLY A 6 -0.93 -6.42 -2.09
N ALA A 7 -1.47 -5.55 -2.95
CA ALA A 7 -1.51 -4.11 -2.70
C ALA A 7 -2.28 -3.79 -1.42
N ARG A 8 -3.46 -4.38 -1.19
CA ARG A 8 -4.24 -4.22 0.05
C ARG A 8 -3.44 -4.60 1.30
N LYS A 9 -2.69 -5.71 1.25
CA LYS A 9 -1.86 -6.16 2.37
C LYS A 9 -0.71 -5.20 2.64
N ILE A 10 -0.06 -4.71 1.58
CA ILE A 10 1.05 -3.78 1.74
C ILE A 10 0.55 -2.41 2.23
N PHE A 11 -0.59 -1.90 1.76
CA PHE A 11 -1.16 -0.66 2.28
C PHE A 11 -1.44 -0.75 3.78
N ARG A 12 -2.09 -1.82 4.25
CA ARG A 12 -2.29 -2.04 5.69
C ARG A 12 -0.99 -2.11 6.49
N LEU A 13 0.07 -2.68 5.90
CA LEU A 13 1.39 -2.73 6.53
C LEU A 13 2.02 -1.34 6.59
N VAL A 14 1.94 -0.57 5.50
CA VAL A 14 2.44 0.80 5.45
C VAL A 14 1.72 1.65 6.49
N ASP A 15 0.38 1.60 6.53
CA ASP A 15 -0.42 2.34 7.51
C ASP A 15 0.01 2.02 8.95
N ALA A 16 0.15 0.73 9.28
CA ALA A 16 0.57 0.31 10.62
C ALA A 16 1.99 0.77 10.98
N LEU A 17 2.89 0.88 9.99
CA LEU A 17 4.24 1.40 10.20
C LEU A 17 4.25 2.92 10.36
N GLU A 18 3.36 3.64 9.69
CA GLU A 18 3.23 5.10 9.81
C GLU A 18 2.61 5.54 11.13
N GLU A 19 1.79 4.68 11.77
CA GLU A 19 1.25 4.94 13.10
C GLU A 19 2.29 4.81 14.24
N SER A 20 3.46 4.24 13.95
CA SER A 20 4.51 4.05 14.96
C SER A 20 5.32 5.34 15.16
N ASP A 21 5.39 5.82 16.39
CA ASP A 21 6.20 6.97 16.82
C ASP A 21 7.72 6.78 16.62
N ASP A 22 8.17 5.53 16.59
CA ASP A 22 9.56 5.15 16.33
C ASP A 22 9.92 5.16 14.83
N VAL A 23 8.94 5.17 13.93
CA VAL A 23 9.14 5.13 12.48
C VAL A 23 9.04 6.53 11.90
N GLN A 24 10.12 7.01 11.30
CA GLN A 24 10.19 8.38 10.79
C GLN A 24 9.68 8.52 9.35
N ASN A 25 9.94 7.54 8.48
CA ASN A 25 9.54 7.57 7.08
C ASN A 25 9.37 6.15 6.55
N VAL A 26 8.39 5.97 5.66
CA VAL A 26 8.15 4.71 4.94
C VAL A 26 8.34 4.95 3.45
N TYR A 27 9.11 4.07 2.79
CA TYR A 27 9.31 4.08 1.35
C TYR A 27 9.01 2.71 0.79
N THR A 28 8.37 2.68 -0.37
CA THR A 28 8.09 1.44 -1.09
C THR A 28 8.38 1.62 -2.57
N ASN A 29 8.76 0.52 -3.21
CA ASN A 29 8.96 0.43 -4.65
C ASN A 29 7.77 -0.26 -5.33
N ILE A 30 6.57 -0.15 -4.74
CA ILE A 30 5.38 -0.80 -5.27
C ILE A 30 5.03 -0.16 -6.60
N ASP A 31 4.75 -1.02 -7.57
CA ASP A 31 4.30 -0.66 -8.89
C ASP A 31 2.89 -1.22 -9.07
N LEU A 32 1.90 -0.35 -9.28
CA LEU A 32 0.49 -0.69 -9.43
C LEU A 32 0.02 -0.30 -10.83
N SER A 33 -0.76 -1.17 -11.48
CA SER A 33 -1.43 -0.82 -12.73
C SER A 33 -2.69 0.02 -12.49
N ASP A 34 -3.14 0.76 -13.50
CA ASP A 34 -4.35 1.60 -13.43
C ASP A 34 -5.61 0.82 -13.01
N GLU A 35 -5.74 -0.43 -13.47
CA GLU A 35 -6.84 -1.34 -13.10
C GLU A 35 -6.82 -1.66 -11.59
N VAL A 36 -5.64 -1.98 -11.06
CA VAL A 36 -5.45 -2.29 -9.63
C VAL A 36 -5.71 -1.05 -8.78
N LEU A 37 -5.26 0.13 -9.21
CA LEU A 37 -5.54 1.39 -8.53
C LEU A 37 -7.04 1.69 -8.48
N ALA A 38 -7.74 1.53 -9.60
CA ALA A 38 -9.19 1.71 -9.66
C ALA A 38 -9.94 0.75 -8.73
N GLU A 39 -9.51 -0.52 -8.63
CA GLU A 39 -10.11 -1.48 -7.69
C GLU A 39 -9.86 -1.14 -6.21
N LEU A 40 -8.75 -0.46 -5.89
CA LEU A 40 -8.43 -0.03 -4.53
C LEU A 40 -9.23 1.20 -4.10
N GLU A 41 -9.49 2.15 -5.02
CA GLU A 41 -10.29 3.35 -4.73
C GLU A 41 -11.78 3.07 -4.46
N ASN A 42 -12.27 1.91 -4.90
CA ASN A 42 -13.66 1.48 -4.71
C ASN A 42 -13.90 0.69 -3.41
N ASP A 43 -12.89 0.55 -2.55
CA ASP A 43 -12.97 -0.14 -1.24
C ASP A 43 -12.83 0.87 -0.09
#